data_AF-A0A3C1P9G1-F1
#
_entry.id   AF-A0A3C1P9G1-F1
#
_cell.length_a   1.000
_cell.length_b   1.000
_cell.length_c   1.000
_cell.angle_alpha   90.00
_cell.angle_beta   90.00
_cell.angle_gamma   90.00
#
_symmetry.space_group_name_H-M   'P 1'
#
loop_
_entity.id
_entity.type
_entity.pdbx_description
1 polymer ?
#
loop_
_entity_poly.entity_id
_entity_poly.type
_entity_poly.pdbx_seq_one_letter_code
_entity_poly.pdbx_strand_id
1 'polypeptide(L)' 'FLAENELVITQEMRSHFNQLFNRLSPIEQQIVLKLSQFEQPLSRETLRESVELSSTDLINGLQSLQ' A
#
# COMPACT_ATOMS: atom_id res chain seq x y z
N PHE A 1 25.41 -10.06 -12.60
CA PHE A 1 25.77 -10.07 -11.17
C PHE A 1 24.47 -10.04 -10.40
N LEU A 2 23.95 -11.22 -10.03
CA LEU A 2 22.77 -11.33 -9.18
C LEU A 2 23.33 -11.33 -7.76
N ALA A 3 23.17 -10.23 -7.04
CA ALA A 3 23.52 -10.16 -5.63
C ALA A 3 22.57 -11.12 -4.91
N GLU A 4 23.12 -12.27 -4.52
CA GLU A 4 22.40 -13.48 -4.07
C GLU A 4 21.51 -13.23 -2.84
N ASN A 5 21.67 -12.09 -2.17
CA ASN A 5 20.91 -11.67 -1.00
C ASN A 5 20.44 -10.21 -1.03
N GLU A 6 20.47 -9.53 -2.19
CA GLU A 6 19.99 -8.15 -2.29
C GLU A 6 18.74 -8.06 -3.18
N LEU A 7 17.80 -7.24 -2.75
CA LEU A 7 16.56 -7.00 -3.45
C LEU A 7 16.86 -6.21 -4.74
N VAL A 8 16.90 -6.90 -5.87
CA VAL A 8 17.21 -6.31 -7.18
C VAL A 8 15.96 -5.65 -7.76
N ILE A 9 15.71 -4.37 -7.42
CA ILE A 9 14.69 -3.57 -8.13
C ILE A 9 15.34 -2.89 -9.34
N THR A 10 15.03 -3.38 -10.54
CA THR A 10 15.45 -2.73 -11.79
C THR A 10 14.74 -1.38 -11.97
N GLN A 11 15.28 -0.51 -12.83
CA GLN A 11 14.62 0.77 -13.13
C GLN A 11 13.22 0.57 -13.73
N GLU A 12 13.05 -0.48 -14.53
CA GLU A 12 11.76 -0.85 -15.11
C GLU A 12 10.75 -1.26 -14.03
N MET A 13 11.15 -2.07 -13.05
CA MET A 13 10.30 -2.43 -11.91
C MET A 13 9.91 -1.19 -11.10
N ARG A 14 10.88 -0.30 -10.83
CA ARG A 14 10.64 0.98 -10.14
C ARG A 14 9.61 1.83 -10.88
N SER A 15 9.73 1.92 -12.20
CA SER A 15 8.77 2.64 -13.05
C SER A 15 7.36 2.05 -12.95
N HIS A 16 7.24 0.72 -13.03
CA HIS A 16 5.95 0.03 -12.89
C HIS A 16 5.33 0.24 -11.51
N PHE A 17 6.10 0.14 -10.42
CA PHE A 17 5.59 0.41 -9.08
C PHE A 17 5.08 1.84 -8.94
N ASN A 18 5.83 2.82 -9.46
CA ASN A 18 5.40 4.22 -9.45
C ASN A 18 4.11 4.41 -10.25
N GLN A 19 3.98 3.78 -11.42
CA GLN A 19 2.77 3.87 -12.22
C GLN A 19 1.55 3.25 -11.52
N LEU A 20 1.73 2.10 -10.86
CA LEU A 20 0.66 1.46 -10.09
C LEU A 20 0.25 2.32 -8.90
N PHE A 21 1.23 2.79 -8.12
CA PHE A 21 0.98 3.59 -6.92
C PHE A 21 0.36 4.95 -7.24
N ASN A 22 0.82 5.63 -8.31
CA ASN A 22 0.31 6.96 -8.69
C ASN A 22 -1.09 6.93 -9.32
N ARG A 23 -1.61 5.76 -9.69
CA ARG A 23 -3.02 5.62 -10.14
C ARG A 23 -4.00 5.61 -8.98
N LEU A 24 -3.53 5.27 -7.78
CA LEU A 24 -4.33 5.27 -6.57
C LEU A 24 -4.61 6.70 -6.12
N SER A 25 -5.82 6.95 -5.63
CA SER A 25 -6.17 8.18 -4.94
C SER A 25 -5.33 8.37 -3.67
N PRO A 26 -5.23 9.60 -3.12
CA PRO A 26 -4.47 9.85 -1.90
C PRO A 26 -4.89 8.99 -0.69
N ILE A 27 -6.18 8.62 -0.61
CA ILE A 27 -6.71 7.76 0.46
C ILE A 27 -6.23 6.32 0.25
N GLU A 28 -6.34 5.80 -0.96
CA GLU A 28 -5.89 4.45 -1.31
C GLU A 28 -4.38 4.29 -1.13
N GLN A 29 -3.59 5.31 -1.49
CA GLN A 29 -2.14 5.32 -1.26
C GLN A 29 -1.79 5.18 0.22
N GLN A 30 -2.48 5.92 1.09
CA GLN A 30 -2.28 5.82 2.55
C GLN A 30 -2.63 4.43 3.08
N ILE A 31 -3.75 3.86 2.61
CA ILE A 31 -4.18 2.52 3.00
C ILE A 31 -3.15 1.47 2.57
N VAL A 32 -2.75 1.46 1.29
CA VAL A 32 -1.79 0.47 0.75
C VAL A 32 -0.42 0.61 1.39
N LEU A 33 0.06 1.85 1.59
CA LEU A 33 1.32 2.10 2.30
C LEU A 33 1.27 1.62 3.74
N LYS A 34 0.13 1.75 4.41
CA LYS A 34 0.00 1.29 5.79
C LYS A 34 -0.06 -0.23 5.85
N LEU A 35 -0.82 -0.86 4.95
CA LEU A 35 -0.90 -2.32 4.84
C LEU A 35 0.46 -2.96 4.54
N SER A 36 1.32 -2.33 3.73
CA SER A 36 2.64 -2.87 3.41
C SER A 36 3.61 -2.91 4.59
N GLN A 37 3.29 -2.24 5.70
CA GLN A 37 4.09 -2.27 6.94
C GLN A 37 3.77 -3.46 7.83
N PHE A 38 2.74 -4.25 7.51
CA PHE A 38 2.34 -5.40 8.30
C PHE A 38 2.59 -6.69 7.52
N GLU A 39 3.31 -7.62 8.14
CA GLU A 39 3.56 -8.95 7.56
C GLU A 39 2.39 -9.92 7.80
N GLN A 40 1.51 -9.58 8.75
CA GLN A 40 0.38 -10.42 9.16
C GLN A 40 -0.95 -9.78 8.73
N PRO A 41 -2.01 -10.59 8.49
CA PRO A 41 -3.34 -10.08 8.23
C PRO A 41 -3.79 -9.13 9.35
N LEU A 42 -4.28 -7.95 8.96
CA LEU A 42 -4.70 -6.92 9.90
C LEU A 42 -6.23 -6.84 9.97
N SER A 43 -6.77 -6.57 11.15
CA SER A 43 -8.20 -6.27 11.28
C SER A 43 -8.49 -4.85 10.76
N ARG A 44 -9.73 -4.62 10.30
CA ARG A 44 -10.18 -3.29 9.87
C ARG A 44 -10.05 -2.24 10.96
N GLU A 45 -10.29 -2.63 12.21
CA GLU A 45 -10.23 -1.72 13.36
C GLU A 45 -8.79 -1.32 13.68
N THR A 46 -7.88 -2.30 13.66
CA THR A 46 -6.44 -2.04 13.82
C THR A 46 -5.90 -1.17 12.69
N LEU A 47 -6.38 -1.36 11.45
CA LEU A 47 -6.02 -0.47 10.35
C LEU A 47 -6.51 0.95 10.64
N ARG A 48 -7.78 1.11 11.04
CA ARG A 48 -8.41 2.40 11.37
C ARG A 48 -7.67 3.18 12.45
N GLU A 49 -7.20 2.50 13.49
CA GLU A 49 -6.39 3.13 14.54
C GLU A 49 -5.01 3.58 14.04
N SER A 50 -4.54 2.99 12.95
CA SER A 50 -3.20 3.19 12.41
C SER A 50 -3.11 4.20 11.26
N VAL A 51 -4.25 4.58 10.66
CA VAL A 51 -4.35 5.60 9.60
C VAL A 51 -5.18 6.76 10.10
N GLU A 52 -4.75 8.00 9.87
CA GLU A 52 -5.50 9.22 10.20
C GLU A 52 -6.64 9.48 9.20
N LEU A 53 -7.53 8.51 9.01
CA LEU A 53 -8.65 8.57 8.09
C LEU A 53 -9.98 8.50 8.84
N SER A 54 -11.02 9.14 8.28
CA SER A 54 -12.38 8.94 8.76
C SER A 54 -12.83 7.49 8.48
N SER A 55 -13.78 6.98 9.26
CA SER A 55 -14.35 5.65 9.03
C SER A 55 -14.93 5.50 7.62
N THR A 56 -15.53 6.58 7.09
CA THR A 56 -16.11 6.58 5.74
C THR A 56 -15.03 6.53 4.66
N ASP A 57 -13.97 7.32 4.80
CA ASP A 57 -12.85 7.32 3.86
C ASP A 57 -12.12 5.99 3.83
N LEU A 58 -11.93 5.38 5.01
CA LEU A 58 -11.32 4.06 5.11
C LEU A 58 -12.16 2.97 4.42
N ILE A 59 -13.48 2.97 4.64
CA ILE A 59 -14.39 1.99 4.03
C ILE A 59 -14.41 2.15 2.51
N ASN A 60 -14.59 3.37 2.03
CA ASN A 60 -14.64 3.65 0.60
C ASN A 60 -13.30 3.34 -0.08
N GLY A 61 -12.18 3.69 0.56
CA GLY A 61 -10.85 3.39 0.06
C GLY A 61 -10.58 1.89 0.01
N LEU A 62 -10.94 1.13 1.05
CA LEU A 62 -10.79 -0.33 1.03
C LEU A 62 -11.68 -0.99 -0.03
N GLN A 63 -12.90 -0.48 -0.24
CA GLN A 63 -13.81 -1.00 -1.26
C GLN A 63 -13.33 -0.69 -2.68
N SER A 64 -12.72 0.47 -2.90
CA SER A 64 -12.15 0.85 -4.21
C SER A 64 -10.90 0.03 -4.58
N LEU A 65 -10.20 -0.51 -3.59
CA LEU A 65 -9.05 -1.40 -3.77
C LEU A 65 -9.40 -2.87 -4.09
N GLN A 66 -10.69 -3.26 -4.00
CA GLN A 66 -11.18 -4.60 -4.33
C GLN A 66 -11.48 -4.74 -5.83
#